data_AF-A0A4D6NPN7-F1
#
_entry.id   AF-A0A4D6NPN7-F1
#
_cell.length_a   1.000
_cell.length_b   1.000
_cell.length_c   1.000
_cell.angle_alpha   90.00
_cell.angle_beta   90.00
_cell.angle_gamma   90.00
#
_symmetry.space_group_name_H-M   'P 1'
#
loop_
_entity.id
_entity.type
_entity.pdbx_description
1 polymer ?
#
loop_
_entity_poly.entity_id
_entity_poly.type
_entity_poly.pdbx_seq_one_letter_code
_entity_poly.pdbx_strand_id
1 'polypeptide(L)' 'MAEITKIHFGFIGRAKIAHKVSHALALAPIVVLHAVGSRSFDKGFSIVAKVYSSY' A
#
# COMPACT_ATOMS: atom_id res chain seq x y z
N MET A 1 25.66 -11.99 -2.59
CA MET A 1 24.49 -11.62 -1.76
C MET A 1 23.31 -11.60 -2.70
N ALA A 2 22.26 -12.39 -2.44
CA ALA A 2 21.08 -12.41 -3.31
C ALA A 2 20.40 -11.03 -3.26
N GLU A 3 20.17 -10.43 -4.42
CA GLU A 3 19.41 -9.20 -4.54
C GLU A 3 18.00 -9.46 -3.99
N ILE A 4 17.58 -8.70 -2.98
CA ILE A 4 16.25 -8.84 -2.41
C ILE A 4 15.29 -8.15 -3.39
N THR A 5 14.70 -8.94 -4.29
CA THR A 5 13.66 -8.46 -5.19
C THR A 5 12.46 -8.02 -4.37
N LYS A 6 12.16 -6.71 -4.39
CA LYS A 6 10.98 -6.16 -3.71
C LYS A 6 9.71 -6.66 -4.38
N ILE A 7 8.71 -7.01 -3.56
CA ILE A 7 7.38 -7.41 -4.04
C ILE A 7 6.51 -6.16 -4.12
N HIS A 8 6.01 -5.87 -5.32
CA HIS A 8 5.17 -4.70 -5.58
C HIS A 8 3.69 -5.07 -5.49
N PHE A 9 2.97 -4.43 -4.57
CA PHE A 9 1.53 -4.61 -4.41
C PHE A 9 0.74 -3.46 -5.03
N GLY A 10 -0.46 -3.77 -5.52
CA GLY A 10 -1.45 -2.80 -5.95
C GLY A 10 -2.80 -3.10 -5.31
N PHE A 11 -3.55 -2.06 -4.94
CA PHE A 11 -4.94 -2.19 -4.50
C PHE A 11 -5.90 -1.63 -5.53
N ILE A 12 -7.04 -2.30 -5.70
CA ILE A 12 -8.19 -1.78 -6.44
C ILE A 12 -9.38 -1.77 -5.50
N GLY A 13 -9.90 -0.57 -5.23
CA GLY A 13 -11.00 -0.32 -4.30
C GLY A 13 -10.52 0.09 -2.91
N ARG A 14 -11.08 1.20 -2.39
CA ARG A 14 -10.88 1.63 -1.01
C ARG A 14 -11.89 0.97 -0.08
N ALA A 15 -11.59 -0.22 0.40
CA ALA A 15 -12.33 -0.89 1.46
C ALA A 15 -11.61 -0.78 2.83
N LYS A 16 -12.31 -1.04 3.93
CA LYS A 16 -11.70 -1.10 5.28
C LYS A 16 -10.54 -2.11 5.34
N ILE A 17 -10.62 -3.19 4.54
CA ILE A 17 -9.55 -4.17 4.43
C ILE A 17 -8.28 -3.59 3.80
N ALA A 18 -8.40 -2.71 2.80
CA ALA A 18 -7.24 -2.09 2.17
C ALA A 18 -6.41 -1.29 3.18
N HIS A 19 -7.05 -0.64 4.16
CA HIS A 19 -6.32 0.03 5.26
C HIS A 19 -5.56 -0.94 6.16
N LYS A 20 -6.17 -2.08 6.51
CA LYS A 20 -5.50 -3.10 7.35
C LYS A 20 -4.33 -3.74 6.63
N VAL A 21 -4.52 -4.09 5.35
CA VAL A 21 -3.47 -4.70 4.52
C VAL A 21 -2.36 -3.68 4.28
N SER A 22 -2.66 -2.41 4.00
CA SER A 22 -1.65 -1.34 3.85
C SER A 22 -0.70 -1.26 5.04
N HIS A 23 -1.24 -1.37 6.27
CA HIS A 23 -0.42 -1.34 7.48
C HIS A 23 0.47 -2.58 7.61
N ALA A 24 -0.08 -3.77 7.31
CA ALA A 24 0.70 -5.01 7.30
C ALA A 24 1.82 -4.96 6.24
N LEU A 25 1.55 -4.41 5.05
CA LEU A 25 2.54 -4.23 4.00
C LEU A 25 3.65 -3.26 4.41
N ALA A 26 3.33 -2.17 5.11
CA ALA A 26 4.31 -1.20 5.58
C ALA A 26 5.30 -1.80 6.61
N LEU A 27 4.87 -2.80 7.38
CA LEU A 27 5.72 -3.51 8.34
C LEU A 27 6.57 -4.61 7.69
N ALA A 28 6.28 -5.00 6.45
CA ALA A 28 6.98 -6.06 5.76
C ALA A 28 8.21 -5.51 4.99
N PRO A 29 9.44 -5.93 5.32
CA PRO A 29 10.66 -5.29 4.81
C PRO A 29 10.93 -5.53 3.32
N ILE A 30 10.30 -6.53 2.72
CA ILE A 30 10.48 -6.90 1.31
C ILE A 30 9.35 -6.39 0.40
N VAL A 31 8.36 -5.68 0.96
CA VAL A 31 7.13 -5.35 0.27
C VAL A 31 6.97 -3.84 0.11
N VAL A 32 6.45 -3.43 -1.04
CA VAL A 32 6.12 -2.03 -1.31
C VAL A 32 4.72 -1.95 -1.92
N LEU A 33 3.88 -1.05 -1.38
CA LEU A 33 2.62 -0.69 -2.02
C LEU A 33 2.90 0.32 -3.15
N HIS A 34 2.81 -0.13 -4.39
CA HIS A 34 3.17 0.64 -5.57
C HIS A 34 2.00 1.44 -6.15
N ALA A 35 0.77 0.90 -6.09
CA ALA A 35 -0.39 1.53 -6.72
C ALA A 35 -1.69 1.35 -5.92
N VAL A 36 -2.57 2.35 -6.00
CA VAL A 36 -3.94 2.28 -5.46
C VAL A 36 -4.91 2.88 -6.47
N GLY A 37 -5.84 2.06 -6.96
CA GLY A 37 -6.98 2.49 -7.77
C GLY A 37 -8.26 2.52 -6.95
N SER A 38 -9.11 3.53 -7.15
CA SER A 38 -10.42 3.63 -6.49
C SER A 38 -11.38 4.42 -7.38
N ARG A 39 -12.68 4.10 -7.30
CA ARG A 39 -13.74 4.89 -7.97
C ARG A 39 -13.89 6.30 -7.39
N SER A 40 -13.43 6.52 -6.17
CA SER A 40 -13.37 7.85 -5.54
C SER A 40 -11.91 8.18 -5.24
N PHE A 41 -11.48 9.31 -5.79
CA PHE A 41 -10.10 9.78 -5.75
C PHE A 41 -9.70 10.21 -4.33
N ASP A 42 -10.53 11.03 -3.67
CA ASP A 42 -10.36 11.44 -2.27
C ASP A 42 -10.19 10.24 -1.35
N LYS A 43 -10.96 9.19 -1.66
CA LYS A 43 -10.96 7.95 -0.91
C LYS A 43 -9.66 7.16 -1.11
N GLY A 44 -9.15 7.06 -2.33
CA GLY A 44 -7.88 6.38 -2.64
C GLY A 44 -6.66 7.11 -2.06
N PHE A 45 -6.63 8.44 -2.14
CA PHE A 45 -5.50 9.26 -1.70
C PHE A 45 -5.19 9.09 -0.21
N SER A 46 -6.22 8.97 0.64
CA SER A 46 -6.03 8.75 2.08
C SER A 46 -5.30 7.45 2.45
N ILE A 47 -5.37 6.41 1.60
CA ILE A 47 -4.62 5.17 1.83
C ILE A 47 -3.14 5.40 1.51
N VAL A 48 -2.88 6.03 0.36
CA VAL A 48 -1.53 6.34 -0.11
C VAL A 48 -0.81 7.23 0.90
N ALA A 49 -1.42 8.36 1.29
CA ALA A 49 -0.81 9.29 2.25
C ALA A 49 -0.43 8.64 3.58
N LYS A 50 -1.22 7.68 4.09
CA LYS A 50 -0.95 7.00 5.36
C LYS A 50 0.20 5.99 5.27
N VAL A 51 0.37 5.34 4.12
CA VAL A 51 1.49 4.42 3.90
C VAL A 51 2.80 5.18 3.80
N TYR A 52 2.81 6.33 3.12
CA TYR A 52 4.03 7.14 2.97
C TYR A 52 4.38 7.98 4.21
N SER A 53 3.40 8.39 5.02
CA SER A 53 3.64 9.17 6.25
C SER A 53 4.08 8.33 7.46
N SER A 54 4.06 6.99 7.35
CA SER A 54 4.55 6.09 8.41
C SER A 54 6.03 5.73 8.26
N TYR A 55 6.72 6.37 7.31
CA TYR A 55 8.17 6.36 7.15
C TYR A 55 8.79 7.60 7.78
#